data_AF-A0A7J5W8Q5-F1
#
_entry.id   AF-A0A7J5W8Q5-F1
#
_cell.length_a   1.000
_cell.length_b   1.000
_cell.length_c   1.000
_cell.angle_alpha   90.00
_cell.angle_beta   90.00
_cell.angle_gamma   90.00
#
_symmetry.space_group_name_H-M   'P 1'
#
loop_
_entity.id
_entity.type
_entity.pdbx_description
1 polymer ?
#
loop_
_entity_poly.entity_id
_entity_poly.type
_entity_poly.pdbx_seq_one_letter_code
_entity_poly.pdbx_strand_id
1 'polypeptide(L)'
;MSEDQKPTPCLVCGASAVVLTDDPVSVEFRESSYVVDGFQYERCGACGEEYYRAGQVDAMHTRAADMARAERGLLTPDEIRRLRFDLDLTQAALDGALGASSGTVGRWERGSVVQPAVADRLMRLLWAHPGLLVEVAQQVACESRGPYRPRAK
;
A
#
# COMPACT_ATOMS: atom_id res chain seq x y z
N MET A 1 5.06 3.83 -39.66
CA MET A 1 5.18 2.38 -39.86
C MET A 1 4.38 1.76 -38.73
N SER A 2 3.08 1.61 -38.96
CA SER A 2 2.13 1.14 -37.95
C SER A 2 2.02 -0.36 -38.14
N GLU A 3 2.61 -1.15 -37.26
CA GLU A 3 2.39 -2.58 -37.23
C GLU A 3 0.93 -2.82 -36.85
N ASP A 4 0.16 -3.33 -37.82
CA ASP A 4 -1.18 -3.88 -37.64
C ASP A 4 -1.11 -4.99 -36.58
N GLN A 5 -1.40 -4.65 -35.32
CA GLN A 5 -1.53 -5.62 -34.24
C GLN A 5 -2.77 -6.47 -34.51
N LYS A 6 -2.56 -7.65 -35.11
CA LYS A 6 -3.63 -8.61 -35.38
C LYS A 6 -4.29 -8.99 -34.05
N PRO A 7 -5.62 -8.91 -33.93
CA PRO A 7 -6.30 -9.17 -32.66
C PRO A 7 -6.10 -10.64 -32.25
N THR A 8 -5.64 -10.84 -31.02
CA THR A 8 -5.30 -12.15 -30.46
C THR A 8 -6.59 -12.88 -30.03
N PRO A 9 -6.67 -14.21 -30.13
CA PRO A 9 -7.79 -14.98 -29.59
C PRO A 9 -7.89 -14.84 -28.07
N CYS A 10 -9.09 -14.56 -27.58
CA CYS A 10 -9.42 -14.56 -26.16
C CYS A 10 -9.48 -15.98 -25.61
N LEU A 11 -8.83 -16.21 -24.47
CA LEU A 11 -8.81 -17.51 -23.79
C LEU A 11 -10.13 -17.85 -23.07
N VAL A 12 -11.02 -16.88 -22.90
CA VAL A 12 -12.30 -17.04 -22.19
C VAL A 12 -13.46 -17.26 -23.16
N CYS A 13 -13.59 -16.42 -24.19
CA CYS A 13 -14.71 -16.51 -25.14
C CYS A 13 -14.32 -17.04 -26.54
N GLY A 14 -13.03 -17.20 -26.83
CA GLY A 14 -12.53 -17.67 -28.13
C GLY A 14 -12.56 -16.64 -29.27
N ALA A 15 -13.16 -15.45 -29.06
CA ALA A 15 -13.18 -14.40 -30.08
C ALA A 15 -11.78 -13.81 -30.30
N SER A 16 -11.39 -13.58 -31.55
CA SER A 16 -10.17 -12.85 -31.91
C SER A 16 -10.43 -11.34 -31.83
N ALA A 17 -10.53 -10.86 -30.60
CA ALA A 17 -10.89 -9.49 -30.27
C ALA A 17 -10.07 -8.93 -29.09
N VAL A 18 -8.97 -9.58 -28.70
CA VAL A 18 -8.07 -9.04 -27.68
C VAL A 18 -7.21 -7.96 -28.30
N VAL A 19 -7.27 -6.77 -27.72
CA VAL A 19 -6.53 -5.58 -28.16
C VAL A 19 -5.82 -4.93 -26.98
N LEU A 20 -4.69 -4.27 -27.26
CA LEU A 20 -4.01 -3.46 -26.26
C LEU A 20 -4.82 -2.17 -26.02
N THR A 21 -5.05 -1.83 -24.76
CA THR A 21 -5.72 -0.60 -24.31
C THR A 21 -4.92 0.07 -23.20
N ASP A 22 -5.11 1.37 -23.04
CA ASP A 22 -4.60 2.21 -21.95
C ASP A 22 -5.73 2.85 -21.14
N ASP A 23 -6.95 2.29 -21.26
CA ASP A 23 -8.13 2.74 -20.53
C ASP A 23 -7.88 2.79 -19.00
N PRO A 24 -8.46 3.76 -18.28
CA PRO A 24 -8.34 3.81 -16.83
C PRO A 24 -8.99 2.59 -16.16
N VAL A 25 -8.29 1.99 -15.21
CA VAL A 25 -8.75 0.81 -14.46
C VAL A 25 -9.26 1.24 -13.09
N SER A 26 -10.43 0.76 -12.68
CA SER A 26 -10.94 0.96 -11.33
C SER A 26 -10.37 -0.11 -10.40
N VAL A 27 -9.59 0.31 -9.40
CA VAL A 27 -9.01 -0.58 -8.40
C VAL A 27 -9.70 -0.34 -7.07
N GLU A 28 -10.21 -1.42 -6.48
CA GLU A 28 -10.75 -1.37 -5.12
C GLU A 28 -9.62 -1.37 -4.09
N PHE A 29 -9.67 -0.41 -3.17
CA PHE A 29 -8.77 -0.31 -2.04
C PHE A 29 -9.56 -0.05 -0.76
N ARG A 30 -9.70 -1.07 0.07
CA ARG A 30 -10.57 -1.09 1.27
C ARG A 30 -12.05 -0.84 0.91
N GLU A 31 -12.61 0.29 1.34
CA GLU A 31 -14.03 0.65 1.14
C GLU A 31 -14.18 1.72 0.04
N SER A 32 -13.12 1.96 -0.74
CA SER A 32 -13.07 3.03 -1.75
C SER A 32 -12.52 2.47 -3.06
N SER A 33 -13.02 2.98 -4.19
CA SER A 33 -12.50 2.69 -5.52
C SER A 33 -11.68 3.86 -6.05
N TYR A 34 -10.53 3.55 -6.63
CA TYR A 34 -9.61 4.53 -7.22
C TYR A 34 -9.42 4.22 -8.69
N VAL A 35 -9.57 5.24 -9.54
CA VAL A 35 -9.33 5.13 -10.97
C VAL A 35 -7.85 5.37 -11.23
N VAL A 36 -7.13 4.32 -11.65
CA VAL A 36 -5.70 4.39 -11.97
C VAL A 36 -5.52 4.44 -13.49
N ASP A 37 -4.71 5.39 -13.95
CA ASP A 37 -4.35 5.57 -15.36
C ASP A 37 -2.91 5.13 -15.64
N GLY A 38 -2.48 5.21 -16.92
CA GLY A 38 -1.07 5.08 -17.31
C GLY A 38 -0.55 3.63 -17.37
N PHE A 39 -1.44 2.64 -17.40
CA PHE A 39 -1.07 1.23 -17.59
C PHE A 39 -1.64 0.72 -18.91
N GLN A 40 -0.78 0.10 -19.72
CA GLN A 40 -1.22 -0.60 -20.92
C GLN A 40 -1.51 -2.05 -20.60
N TYR A 41 -2.70 -2.53 -20.93
CA TYR A 41 -3.12 -3.91 -20.71
C TYR A 41 -3.96 -4.40 -21.89
N GLU A 42 -4.20 -5.70 -21.96
CA GLU A 42 -4.97 -6.26 -23.06
C GLU A 42 -6.42 -6.48 -22.62
N ARG A 43 -7.38 -6.08 -23.45
CA ARG A 43 -8.81 -6.28 -23.18
C ARG A 43 -9.49 -6.92 -24.37
N CYS A 44 -10.34 -7.92 -24.11
CA CYS A 44 -11.19 -8.50 -25.14
C CYS A 44 -12.38 -7.57 -25.44
N GLY A 45 -12.47 -7.06 -26.67
CA GLY A 45 -13.61 -6.25 -27.11
C GLY A 45 -14.94 -7.02 -27.22
N ALA A 46 -14.94 -8.36 -27.15
CA ALA A 46 -16.14 -9.18 -27.24
C ALA A 46 -16.75 -9.53 -25.87
N CYS A 47 -15.93 -9.97 -24.90
CA CYS A 47 -16.42 -10.37 -23.57
C CYS A 47 -15.94 -9.49 -22.42
N GLY A 48 -15.02 -8.54 -22.66
CA GLY A 48 -14.50 -7.62 -21.66
C GLY A 48 -13.38 -8.18 -20.80
N GLU A 49 -12.92 -9.41 -21.03
CA GLU A 49 -11.83 -10.05 -20.26
C GLU A 49 -10.54 -9.22 -20.33
N GLU A 50 -9.87 -9.05 -19.21
CA GLU A 50 -8.67 -8.21 -19.06
C GLU A 50 -7.45 -9.09 -18.76
N TYR A 51 -6.36 -8.88 -19.49
CA TYR A 51 -5.10 -9.58 -19.31
C TYR A 51 -4.02 -8.58 -18.92
N TYR A 52 -3.41 -8.84 -17.77
CA TYR A 52 -2.34 -8.04 -17.19
C TYR A 52 -1.02 -8.80 -17.27
N ARG A 53 0.07 -8.08 -17.56
CA ARG A 53 1.43 -8.60 -17.44
C ARG A 53 1.78 -8.79 -15.97
N ALA A 54 2.76 -9.66 -15.73
CA ALA A 54 3.29 -9.90 -14.39
C ALA A 54 3.67 -8.57 -13.69
N GLY A 55 3.19 -8.39 -12.46
CA GLY A 55 3.45 -7.19 -11.65
C GLY A 55 2.60 -5.96 -11.97
N GLN A 56 1.81 -5.93 -13.06
CA GLN A 56 0.97 -4.78 -13.37
C GLN A 56 -0.15 -4.58 -12.33
N VAL A 57 -0.79 -5.67 -11.91
CA VAL A 57 -1.84 -5.63 -10.88
C VAL A 57 -1.28 -5.07 -9.56
N ASP A 58 -0.08 -5.51 -9.14
CA ASP A 58 0.58 -4.99 -7.93
C ASP A 58 0.91 -3.50 -8.04
N ALA A 59 1.35 -3.05 -9.23
CA ALA A 59 1.64 -1.65 -9.49
C ALA A 59 0.35 -0.79 -9.47
N MET A 60 -0.75 -1.30 -10.04
CA MET A 60 -2.07 -0.67 -9.99
C MET A 60 -2.58 -0.53 -8.54
N HIS A 61 -2.47 -1.59 -7.73
CA HIS A 61 -2.81 -1.54 -6.31
C HIS A 61 -1.92 -0.55 -5.53
N THR A 62 -0.63 -0.49 -5.83
CA THR A 62 0.28 0.48 -5.20
C THR A 62 -0.14 1.91 -5.53
N ARG A 63 -0.48 2.19 -6.79
CA ARG A 63 -0.96 3.51 -7.23
C ARG A 63 -2.29 3.89 -6.58
N ALA A 64 -3.23 2.95 -6.48
CA ALA A 64 -4.48 3.15 -5.76
C ALA A 64 -4.24 3.44 -4.26
N ALA A 65 -3.30 2.73 -3.63
CA ALA A 65 -2.94 2.98 -2.23
C ALA A 65 -2.31 4.37 -2.04
N ASP A 66 -1.50 4.85 -2.98
CA ASP A 66 -0.92 6.21 -2.94
C ASP A 66 -1.99 7.30 -3.13
N MET A 67 -2.94 7.09 -4.04
CA MET A 67 -4.11 7.98 -4.18
C MET A 67 -4.92 8.02 -2.88
N ALA A 68 -5.14 6.86 -2.24
CA ALA A 68 -5.83 6.79 -0.96
C ALA A 68 -5.09 7.52 0.17
N ARG A 69 -3.75 7.47 0.18
CA ARG A 69 -2.93 8.24 1.14
C ARG A 69 -3.08 9.74 0.90
N ALA A 70 -2.97 10.18 -0.35
CA ALA A 70 -3.06 11.58 -0.74
C ALA A 70 -4.42 12.18 -0.39
N GLU A 71 -5.52 11.49 -0.72
CA GLU A 71 -6.88 11.91 -0.36
C GLU A 71 -7.06 12.10 1.15
N ARG A 72 -6.44 11.23 1.95
CA ARG A 72 -6.54 11.22 3.41
C ARG A 72 -5.48 12.09 4.10
N GLY A 73 -4.56 12.71 3.36
CA GLY A 73 -3.44 13.48 3.90
C GLY A 73 -2.47 12.65 4.77
N LEU A 74 -2.38 11.34 4.51
CA LEU A 74 -1.50 10.44 5.25
C LEU A 74 -0.05 10.55 4.77
N LEU A 75 0.91 10.25 5.66
CA LEU A 75 2.33 10.19 5.32
C LEU A 75 2.58 9.18 4.19
N THR A 76 3.43 9.55 3.25
CA THR A 76 3.93 8.63 2.21
C THR A 76 4.93 7.63 2.80
N PRO A 77 5.20 6.50 2.11
CA PRO A 77 6.22 5.55 2.54
C PRO A 77 7.60 6.20 2.77
N ASP A 78 7.96 7.17 1.92
CA ASP A 78 9.23 7.90 2.03
C ASP A 78 9.24 8.89 3.20
N GLU A 79 8.11 9.54 3.48
CA GLU A 79 7.98 10.40 4.65
C GLU A 79 8.07 9.61 5.96
N ILE A 80 7.44 8.43 6.02
CA ILE A 80 7.56 7.52 7.17
C ILE A 80 9.02 7.10 7.36
N ARG A 81 9.70 6.73 6.27
CA ARG A 81 11.11 6.36 6.30
C ARG A 81 11.98 7.52 6.78
N ARG A 82 11.76 8.73 6.27
CA ARG A 82 12.48 9.93 6.66
C ARG A 82 12.28 10.23 8.15
N LEU A 83 11.03 10.26 8.60
CA LEU A 83 10.66 10.46 10.00
C LEU A 83 11.39 9.48 10.91
N ARG A 84 11.42 8.19 10.54
CA ARG A 84 12.12 7.17 11.33
C ARG A 84 13.62 7.46 11.44
N PHE A 85 14.25 7.89 10.35
CA PHE A 85 15.67 8.25 10.35
C PHE A 85 15.94 9.53 11.15
N ASP A 86 15.07 10.54 11.04
CA ASP A 86 15.19 11.79 11.81
C ASP A 86 15.07 11.54 13.33
N LEU A 87 14.35 10.49 13.73
CA LEU A 87 14.22 10.04 15.13
C LEU A 87 15.31 9.05 15.57
N ASP A 88 16.25 8.70 14.69
CA ASP A 88 17.31 7.70 14.92
C ASP A 88 16.77 6.32 15.37
N LEU A 89 15.66 5.88 14.77
CA LEU A 89 15.00 4.62 15.12
C LEU A 89 15.24 3.52 14.08
N THR A 90 15.32 2.28 14.54
CA THR A 90 15.15 1.10 13.67
C THR A 90 13.67 0.87 13.38
N GLN A 91 13.34 0.10 12.34
CA GLN A 91 11.93 -0.26 12.05
C GLN A 91 11.27 -0.94 13.25
N ALA A 92 12.00 -1.84 13.93
CA ALA A 92 11.50 -2.53 15.13
C ALA A 92 11.32 -1.58 16.32
N ALA A 93 12.21 -0.58 16.48
CA ALA A 93 12.07 0.42 17.52
C ALA A 93 10.84 1.30 17.28
N LEU A 94 10.58 1.70 16.03
CA LEU A 94 9.36 2.45 15.69
C LEU A 94 8.10 1.58 15.82
N ASP A 95 8.13 0.29 15.44
CA ASP A 95 7.03 -0.64 15.71
C ASP A 95 6.71 -0.67 17.22
N GLY A 96 7.74 -0.82 18.06
CA GLY A 96 7.61 -0.81 19.52
C GLY A 96 7.08 0.52 20.08
N ALA A 97 7.58 1.65 19.59
CA ALA A 97 7.12 2.97 20.02
C ALA A 97 5.64 3.22 19.64
N LEU A 98 5.17 2.64 18.53
CA LEU A 98 3.78 2.78 18.09
C LEU A 98 2.84 1.72 18.67
N GLY A 99 3.35 0.74 19.42
CA GLY A 99 2.59 -0.45 19.82
C GLY A 99 2.11 -1.30 18.63
N ALA A 100 2.78 -1.18 17.48
CA ALA A 100 2.46 -1.93 16.28
C ALA A 100 3.07 -3.34 16.32
N SER A 101 2.47 -4.28 15.58
CA SER A 101 3.05 -5.62 15.43
C SER A 101 4.38 -5.56 14.68
N SER A 102 5.31 -6.46 14.99
CA SER A 102 6.62 -6.52 14.31
C SER A 102 6.50 -6.56 12.78
N GLY A 103 7.28 -5.72 12.11
CA GLY A 103 7.34 -5.59 10.65
C GLY A 103 6.22 -4.74 10.06
N THR A 104 5.43 -4.05 10.87
CA THR A 104 4.33 -3.20 10.40
C THR A 104 4.85 -1.93 9.75
N VAL A 105 5.76 -1.22 10.41
CA VAL A 105 6.45 -0.04 9.86
C VAL A 105 7.15 -0.41 8.55
N GLY A 106 7.80 -1.57 8.48
CA GLY A 106 8.45 -2.02 7.25
C GLY A 106 7.47 -2.20 6.07
N ARG A 107 6.21 -2.61 6.33
CA ARG A 107 5.16 -2.68 5.29
C ARG A 107 4.68 -1.30 4.88
N TRP A 108 4.57 -0.36 5.81
CA TRP A 108 4.22 1.02 5.50
C TRP A 108 5.30 1.71 4.66
N GLU A 109 6.57 1.54 5.03
CA GLU A 109 7.72 2.08 4.28
C GLU A 109 7.92 1.46 2.89
N ARG A 110 7.32 0.28 2.62
CA ARG A 110 7.29 -0.32 1.27
C ARG A 110 6.03 0.06 0.48
N GLY A 111 5.10 0.78 1.08
CA GLY A 111 3.82 1.12 0.46
C GLY A 111 2.82 -0.04 0.40
N SER A 112 3.19 -1.26 0.79
CA SER A 112 2.34 -2.47 0.67
C SER A 112 1.13 -2.45 1.60
N VAL A 113 1.16 -1.64 2.66
CA VAL A 113 0.03 -1.41 3.57
C VAL A 113 -0.08 0.09 3.86
N VAL A 114 -1.30 0.62 3.84
CA VAL A 114 -1.57 2.00 4.28
C VAL A 114 -1.79 2.02 5.79
N GLN A 115 -1.07 2.88 6.48
CA GLN A 115 -1.19 3.09 7.92
C GLN A 115 -2.58 3.62 8.32
N PRO A 116 -3.10 3.27 9.51
CA PRO A 116 -4.27 3.92 10.06
C PRO A 116 -3.99 5.40 10.38
N ALA A 117 -5.03 6.24 10.29
CA ALA A 117 -4.91 7.67 10.60
C ALA A 117 -4.44 7.95 12.04
N VAL A 118 -4.75 7.06 12.99
CA VAL A 118 -4.29 7.17 14.39
C VAL A 118 -2.77 7.00 14.47
N ALA A 119 -2.22 6.00 13.79
CA ALA A 119 -0.78 5.77 13.73
C ALA A 119 -0.06 6.93 13.02
N ASP A 120 -0.66 7.45 11.95
CA ASP A 120 -0.14 8.63 11.23
C ASP A 120 0.01 9.86 12.14
N ARG A 121 -1.04 10.18 12.89
CA ARG A 121 -1.02 11.30 13.85
C ARG A 121 0.03 11.10 14.94
N LEU A 122 0.15 9.90 15.49
CA LEU A 122 1.15 9.60 16.50
C LEU A 122 2.57 9.74 15.93
N MET A 123 2.83 9.22 14.73
CA MET A 123 4.11 9.40 14.05
C MET A 123 4.45 10.88 13.89
N ARG A 124 3.51 11.70 13.40
CA ARG A 124 3.71 13.16 13.25
C ARG A 124 3.99 13.86 14.59
N LEU A 125 3.30 13.47 15.67
CA LEU A 125 3.53 14.01 17.01
C LEU A 125 4.94 13.65 17.52
N LEU A 126 5.35 12.39 17.37
CA LEU A 126 6.70 11.95 17.75
C LEU A 126 7.77 12.67 16.94
N TRP A 127 7.53 12.92 15.65
CA TRP A 127 8.46 13.65 14.80
C TRP A 127 8.61 15.12 15.21
N ALA A 128 7.50 15.79 15.53
CA ALA A 128 7.50 17.17 15.99
C ALA A 128 8.06 17.32 17.43
N HIS A 129 7.89 16.31 18.27
CA HIS A 129 8.29 16.30 19.66
C HIS A 129 9.03 15.01 20.04
N PRO A 130 10.29 14.83 19.61
CA PRO A 130 11.05 13.59 19.86
C PRO A 130 11.20 13.23 21.34
N GLY A 131 11.12 14.22 22.25
CA GLY A 131 11.14 13.99 23.70
C GLY A 131 10.01 13.08 24.22
N LEU A 132 8.89 12.98 23.48
CA LEU A 132 7.77 12.11 23.84
C LEU A 132 8.05 10.62 23.63
N LEU A 133 9.12 10.26 22.90
CA LEU A 133 9.45 8.85 22.62
C LEU A 133 9.56 8.01 23.90
N VAL A 134 10.14 8.57 24.95
CA VAL A 134 10.32 7.88 26.24
C VAL A 134 8.97 7.61 26.91
N GLU A 135 8.10 8.62 26.95
CA GLU A 135 6.78 8.52 27.58
C GLU A 135 5.88 7.53 26.84
N VAL A 136 5.84 7.63 25.51
CA VAL A 136 5.05 6.72 24.68
C VAL A 136 5.54 5.29 24.82
N ALA A 137 6.86 5.06 24.81
CA ALA A 137 7.43 3.72 24.99
C ALA A 137 7.10 3.12 26.37
N GLN A 138 7.09 3.94 27.43
CA GLN A 138 6.69 3.50 28.78
C GLN A 138 5.23 3.06 28.81
N GLN A 139 4.36 3.78 28.10
CA GLN A 139 2.93 3.49 28.06
C GLN A 139 2.63 2.17 27.32
N VAL A 140 3.25 1.97 26.15
CA VAL A 140 3.17 0.70 25.40
C VAL A 140 3.74 -0.47 26.23
N ALA A 141 4.84 -0.24 26.94
CA ALA A 141 5.42 -1.24 27.83
C ALA A 141 4.52 -1.60 29.02
N CYS A 142 3.65 -0.69 29.47
CA CYS A 142 2.66 -0.98 30.51
C CYS A 142 1.50 -1.83 29.95
N GLU A 143 0.98 -1.48 28.77
CA GLU A 143 -0.12 -2.19 28.11
C GLU A 143 0.22 -3.64 27.77
N SER A 144 1.47 -3.88 27.36
CA SER A 144 1.99 -5.22 27.05
C SER A 144 2.22 -6.12 28.28
N ARG A 145 2.11 -5.60 29.51
CA ARG A 145 2.13 -6.41 30.75
C ARG A 145 0.79 -7.10 31.06
N GLY A 146 -0.18 -7.01 30.16
CA GLY A 146 -1.40 -7.85 30.21
C GLY A 146 -1.08 -9.34 29.99
N PRO A 147 -1.91 -10.27 30.46
CA PRO A 147 -1.60 -11.70 30.59
C PRO A 147 -1.61 -12.48 29.25
N TYR A 148 -1.04 -11.95 28.18
CA TYR A 148 -1.10 -12.58 26.86
C TYR A 148 -0.20 -13.84 26.80
N ARG A 149 -0.85 -15.02 26.85
CA ARG A 149 -0.25 -16.33 26.60
C ARG A 149 0.36 -16.38 25.19
N PRO A 150 1.59 -16.87 25.00
CA PRO A 150 2.11 -17.14 23.67
C PRO A 150 1.21 -18.16 22.95
N ARG A 151 0.97 -17.96 21.65
CA ARG A 151 0.27 -18.93 20.81
C ARG A 151 1.08 -20.24 20.79
N ALA A 152 0.44 -21.34 21.16
CA ALA A 152 1.03 -22.67 21.04
C ALA A 152 1.34 -22.95 19.56
N LYS A 153 2.53 -23.53 19.30
CA LYS A 153 2.94 -24.03 17.98
C LYS A 153 2.10 -25.22 17.55
#